data_AF-A0A1A8HI22-F1
#
_entry.id   AF-A0A1A8HI22-F1
#
_cell.length_a   1.000
_cell.length_b   1.000
_cell.length_c   1.000
_cell.angle_alpha   90.00
_cell.angle_beta   90.00
_cell.angle_gamma   90.00
#
_symmetry.space_group_name_H-M   'P 1'
#
loop_
_entity.id
_entity.type
_entity.pdbx_description
1 polymer ?
#
loop_
_entity_poly.entity_id
_entity_poly.type
_entity_poly.pdbx_seq_one_letter_code
_entity_poly.pdbx_strand_id
1 'polypeptide(L)'
;MNLDRLRKRVRQYIDQQQYQSALFWADKIASLSHEDPQDIYWLAQCLYLTSQYHRASHALRSRKLDKLYGACQYLAARCHYAAKEFQQALDILDAEEPANRKLLEQRRKEDSGTESAKDWDMSPASISSSICLLRGKIYDAMDNRPLATSSYKEALKLDVYCFEAFDLLTSHHMLTAQEEKDFLGSLNLNQQCTEEEEELLHFLFENKLKKYNKPSDLVVPEMVNGLQDNLDVVVSLAERHYYNCDFKMCYKLTSMVLVKDPFHANCLPVHIGTLVELGKSN
;
A
#
# COMPACT_ATOMS: atom_id res chain seq x y z
N MET A 1 -2.19 -28.23 24.60
CA MET A 1 -3.02 -27.00 24.61
C MET A 1 -3.37 -26.66 23.16
N ASN A 2 -4.59 -26.25 22.83
CA ASN A 2 -4.94 -25.92 21.44
C ASN A 2 -4.49 -24.48 21.11
N LEU A 3 -3.35 -24.35 20.44
CA LEU A 3 -2.76 -23.07 20.05
C LEU A 3 -3.57 -22.38 18.95
N ASP A 4 -4.20 -23.12 18.05
CA ASP A 4 -4.96 -22.55 16.92
C ASP A 4 -6.16 -21.73 17.39
N ARG A 5 -6.84 -22.17 18.45
CA ARG A 5 -7.92 -21.40 19.07
C ARG A 5 -7.40 -20.07 19.63
N LEU A 6 -6.20 -20.04 20.21
CA LEU A 6 -5.60 -18.82 20.73
C LEU A 6 -5.10 -17.91 19.60
N ARG A 7 -4.51 -18.47 18.53
CA ARG A 7 -4.12 -17.71 17.32
C ARG A 7 -5.30 -16.99 16.71
N LYS A 8 -6.44 -17.68 16.53
CA LYS A 8 -7.70 -17.06 16.07
C LYS A 8 -8.16 -15.93 16.99
N ARG A 9 -8.03 -16.11 18.31
CA ARG A 9 -8.40 -15.07 19.28
C ARG A 9 -7.48 -13.83 19.20
N VAL A 10 -6.18 -14.01 18.96
CA VAL A 10 -5.27 -12.86 18.72
C VAL A 10 -5.69 -12.10 17.47
N ARG A 11 -5.99 -12.80 16.36
CA ARG A 11 -6.47 -12.17 15.12
C ARG A 11 -7.77 -11.39 15.36
N GLN A 12 -8.73 -11.97 16.08
CA GLN A 12 -9.96 -11.28 16.48
C GLN A 12 -9.70 -10.00 17.29
N TYR A 13 -8.73 -10.01 18.22
CA TYR A 13 -8.39 -8.79 18.97
C TYR A 13 -7.71 -7.74 18.09
N ILE A 14 -6.94 -8.14 17.08
CA ILE A 14 -6.38 -7.21 16.08
C ILE A 14 -7.53 -6.58 15.28
N ASP A 15 -8.47 -7.38 14.80
CA ASP A 15 -9.63 -6.90 14.03
C ASP A 15 -10.53 -5.97 14.86
N GLN A 16 -10.65 -6.22 16.17
CA GLN A 16 -11.36 -5.38 17.15
C GLN A 16 -10.53 -4.19 17.66
N GLN A 17 -9.30 -4.00 17.16
CA GLN A 17 -8.38 -2.94 17.57
C GLN A 17 -8.02 -2.95 19.07
N GLN A 18 -8.15 -4.12 19.72
CA GLN A 18 -7.79 -4.35 21.12
C GLN A 18 -6.32 -4.75 21.23
N TYR A 19 -5.41 -3.85 20.84
CA TYR A 19 -4.00 -4.19 20.63
C TYR A 19 -3.25 -4.68 21.89
N GLN A 20 -3.62 -4.18 23.07
CA GLN A 20 -3.02 -4.65 24.33
C GLN A 20 -3.43 -6.09 24.66
N SER A 21 -4.70 -6.44 24.42
CA SER A 21 -5.19 -7.81 24.57
C SER A 21 -4.55 -8.74 23.54
N ALA A 22 -4.44 -8.31 22.29
CA ALA A 22 -3.76 -9.05 21.23
C ALA A 22 -2.29 -9.32 21.60
N LEU A 23 -1.56 -8.29 22.03
CA LEU A 23 -0.17 -8.39 22.45
C LEU A 23 0.02 -9.35 23.62
N PHE A 24 -0.82 -9.25 24.66
CA PHE A 24 -0.75 -10.12 25.83
C PHE A 24 -0.85 -11.60 25.45
N TRP A 25 -1.82 -11.94 24.59
CA TRP A 25 -2.02 -13.32 24.16
C TRP A 25 -0.97 -13.78 23.14
N ALA A 26 -0.54 -12.92 22.22
CA ALA A 26 0.50 -13.25 21.24
C ALA A 26 1.82 -13.62 21.93
N ASP A 27 2.21 -12.90 22.99
CA ASP A 27 3.39 -13.20 23.80
C ASP A 27 3.32 -14.58 24.45
N LYS A 28 2.15 -14.95 25.00
CA LYS A 28 1.94 -16.28 25.59
C LYS A 28 1.95 -17.38 24.55
N ILE A 29 1.34 -17.15 23.38
CA ILE A 29 1.35 -18.13 22.28
C ILE A 29 2.77 -18.37 21.80
N ALA A 30 3.55 -17.32 21.55
CA ALA A 30 4.95 -17.44 21.11
C ALA A 30 5.80 -18.27 22.09
N SER A 31 5.56 -18.10 23.40
CA SER A 31 6.24 -18.92 24.42
C SER A 31 5.76 -20.38 24.40
N LEU A 32 4.44 -20.60 24.28
CA LEU A 32 3.82 -21.92 24.33
C LEU A 32 4.02 -22.74 23.04
N SER A 33 4.32 -22.09 21.92
CA SER A 33 4.70 -22.73 20.66
C SER A 33 6.20 -22.97 20.52
N HIS A 34 6.99 -22.70 21.56
CA HIS A 34 8.45 -22.78 21.54
C HIS A 34 9.08 -21.90 20.46
N GLU A 35 8.60 -20.65 20.37
CA GLU A 35 9.07 -19.63 19.43
C GLU A 35 8.89 -20.00 17.95
N ASP A 36 7.74 -20.61 17.62
CA ASP A 36 7.38 -20.85 16.22
C ASP A 36 7.42 -19.53 15.41
N PRO A 37 8.04 -19.51 14.20
CA PRO A 37 8.19 -18.29 13.40
C PRO A 37 6.89 -17.53 13.14
N GLN A 38 5.76 -18.24 12.96
CA GLN A 38 4.45 -17.62 12.75
C GLN A 38 4.00 -16.83 13.97
N ASP A 39 4.14 -17.43 15.14
CA ASP A 39 3.70 -16.82 16.39
C ASP A 39 4.61 -15.64 16.78
N ILE A 40 5.91 -15.72 16.47
CA ILE A 40 6.85 -14.61 16.63
C ILE A 40 6.51 -13.45 15.69
N TYR A 41 6.15 -13.73 14.45
CA TYR A 41 5.69 -12.68 13.53
C TYR A 41 4.44 -11.98 14.05
N TRP A 42 3.41 -12.72 14.50
CA TRP A 42 2.20 -12.10 15.04
C TRP A 42 2.46 -11.33 16.33
N LEU A 43 3.41 -11.77 17.17
CA LEU A 43 3.89 -10.99 18.30
C LEU A 43 4.53 -9.68 17.85
N ALA A 44 5.43 -9.73 16.85
CA ALA A 44 6.06 -8.53 16.29
C ALA A 44 5.03 -7.58 15.66
N GLN A 45 3.99 -8.11 15.00
CA GLN A 45 2.88 -7.34 14.45
C GLN A 45 2.12 -6.60 15.56
N CYS A 46 1.82 -7.28 16.68
CA CYS A 46 1.17 -6.64 17.83
C CYS A 46 2.06 -5.57 18.47
N LEU A 47 3.37 -5.81 18.57
CA LEU A 47 4.33 -4.81 19.04
C LEU A 47 4.38 -3.59 18.12
N TYR A 48 4.36 -3.78 16.80
CA TYR A 48 4.28 -2.69 15.83
C TYR A 48 3.00 -1.87 15.97
N LEU A 49 1.84 -2.54 16.08
CA LEU A 49 0.53 -1.90 16.26
C LEU A 49 0.40 -1.11 17.57
N THR A 50 1.21 -1.45 18.58
CA THR A 50 1.33 -0.69 19.85
C THR A 50 2.48 0.33 19.83
N SER A 51 3.02 0.65 18.65
CA SER A 51 4.12 1.59 18.42
C SER A 51 5.44 1.23 19.11
N GLN A 52 5.65 -0.03 19.44
CA GLN A 52 6.88 -0.53 20.07
C GLN A 52 7.86 -1.03 19.00
N TYR A 53 8.25 -0.13 18.09
CA TYR A 53 8.95 -0.48 16.84
C TYR A 53 10.28 -1.22 17.06
N HIS A 54 11.14 -0.74 17.97
CA HIS A 54 12.41 -1.43 18.23
C HIS A 54 12.23 -2.81 18.84
N ARG A 55 11.21 -3.01 19.70
CA ARG A 55 10.90 -4.33 20.26
C ARG A 55 10.41 -5.29 19.17
N ALA A 56 9.56 -4.81 18.27
CA ALA A 56 9.07 -5.59 17.13
C ALA A 56 10.23 -6.01 16.20
N SER A 57 11.06 -5.05 15.77
CA SER A 57 12.25 -5.33 14.95
C SER A 57 13.21 -6.30 15.64
N HIS A 58 13.50 -6.07 16.93
CA HIS A 58 14.39 -6.95 17.70
C HIS A 58 13.84 -8.38 17.82
N ALA A 59 12.53 -8.56 18.03
CA ALA A 59 11.91 -9.88 18.12
C ALA A 59 12.15 -10.73 16.86
N LEU A 60 12.10 -10.10 15.68
CA LEU A 60 12.35 -10.74 14.39
C LEU A 60 13.84 -10.97 14.13
N ARG A 61 14.66 -9.92 14.30
CA ARG A 61 16.08 -9.92 13.94
C ARG A 61 16.96 -10.75 14.86
N SER A 62 16.67 -10.77 16.17
CA SER A 62 17.40 -11.61 17.14
C SER A 62 17.34 -13.10 16.79
N ARG A 63 16.25 -13.52 16.15
CA ARG A 63 15.98 -14.89 15.68
C ARG A 63 16.32 -15.10 14.20
N LYS A 64 16.87 -14.08 13.51
CA LYS A 64 17.19 -14.09 12.07
C LYS A 64 16.00 -14.37 11.16
N LEU A 65 14.77 -14.09 11.61
CA LEU A 65 13.55 -14.35 10.82
C LEU A 65 13.43 -13.40 9.63
N ASP A 66 13.98 -12.19 9.75
CA ASP A 66 14.12 -11.18 8.70
C ASP A 66 14.92 -11.69 7.49
N LYS A 67 15.80 -12.67 7.68
CA LYS A 67 16.61 -13.28 6.61
C LYS A 67 15.96 -14.51 5.98
N LEU A 68 14.91 -15.05 6.61
CA LEU A 68 14.28 -16.31 6.23
C LEU A 68 12.91 -16.10 5.56
N TYR A 69 12.17 -15.08 5.99
CA TYR A 69 10.79 -14.82 5.56
C TYR A 69 10.64 -13.38 5.07
N GLY A 70 10.10 -13.18 3.87
CA GLY A 70 9.91 -11.84 3.29
C GLY A 70 8.99 -10.97 4.15
N ALA A 71 7.93 -11.57 4.73
CA ALA A 71 7.02 -10.86 5.63
C ALA A 71 7.72 -10.32 6.89
N CYS A 72 8.67 -11.09 7.45
CA CYS A 72 9.49 -10.65 8.57
C CYS A 72 10.49 -9.57 8.18
N GLN A 73 11.13 -9.69 7.00
CA GLN A 73 12.03 -8.68 6.46
C GLN A 73 11.30 -7.33 6.32
N TYR A 74 10.14 -7.37 5.66
CA TYR A 74 9.27 -6.22 5.48
C TYR A 74 8.88 -5.59 6.81
N LEU A 75 8.37 -6.38 7.76
CA LEU A 75 7.92 -5.85 9.05
C LEU A 75 9.08 -5.26 9.88
N ALA A 76 10.26 -5.90 9.86
CA ALA A 76 11.45 -5.38 10.54
C ALA A 76 11.89 -4.04 9.94
N ALA A 77 11.97 -3.92 8.61
CA ALA A 77 12.29 -2.66 7.95
C ALA A 77 11.22 -1.59 8.21
N ARG A 78 9.93 -1.96 8.19
CA ARG A 78 8.81 -1.07 8.46
C ARG A 78 8.85 -0.50 9.88
N CYS A 79 9.34 -1.27 10.86
CA CYS A 79 9.57 -0.77 12.21
C CYS A 79 10.61 0.37 12.24
N HIS A 80 11.75 0.19 11.58
CA HIS A 80 12.79 1.23 11.52
C HIS A 80 12.33 2.46 10.71
N TYR A 81 11.59 2.26 9.62
CA TYR A 81 10.97 3.36 8.89
C TYR A 81 10.01 4.17 9.77
N ALA A 82 9.14 3.51 10.55
CA ALA A 82 8.24 4.18 11.49
C ALA A 82 8.98 4.90 12.63
N ALA A 83 10.17 4.41 13.02
CA ALA A 83 11.07 5.06 13.96
C ALA A 83 11.92 6.18 13.33
N LYS A 84 11.75 6.49 12.03
CA LYS A 84 12.54 7.46 11.25
C LYS A 84 14.03 7.09 11.10
N GLU A 85 14.36 5.82 11.24
CA GLU A 85 15.72 5.27 11.06
C GLU A 85 15.89 4.74 9.63
N PHE A 86 15.87 5.65 8.65
CA PHE A 86 15.76 5.30 7.23
C PHE A 86 16.92 4.43 6.71
N GLN A 87 18.16 4.75 7.09
CA GLN A 87 19.32 3.95 6.67
C GLN A 87 19.23 2.51 7.20
N GLN A 88 18.83 2.33 8.46
CA GLN A 88 18.71 1.00 9.06
C GLN A 88 17.57 0.19 8.41
N ALA A 89 16.48 0.86 8.04
CA ALA A 89 15.39 0.25 7.29
C ALA A 89 15.88 -0.22 5.91
N LEU A 90 16.67 0.59 5.21
CA LEU A 90 17.25 0.24 3.92
C LEU A 90 18.21 -0.94 4.02
N ASP A 91 19.12 -0.93 5.02
CA ASP A 91 20.07 -2.01 5.26
C ASP A 91 19.38 -3.37 5.49
N ILE A 92 18.17 -3.38 6.07
CA ILE A 92 17.38 -4.60 6.26
C ILE A 92 16.77 -5.07 4.93
N LEU A 93 16.32 -4.16 4.07
CA LEU A 93 15.74 -4.50 2.77
C LEU A 93 16.78 -4.96 1.75
N ASP A 94 17.99 -4.39 1.82
CA ASP A 94 19.09 -4.67 0.90
C ASP A 94 20.03 -5.77 1.40
N ALA A 95 19.77 -6.33 2.58
CA ALA A 95 20.50 -7.47 3.10
C ALA A 95 20.47 -8.62 2.08
N GLU A 96 21.64 -9.04 1.61
CA GLU A 96 21.78 -10.10 0.61
C GLU A 96 20.97 -11.35 1.00
N GLU A 97 20.21 -11.86 0.03
CA GLU A 97 19.52 -13.14 0.10
C GLU A 97 20.49 -14.23 0.61
N PRO A 98 20.32 -14.77 1.83
CA PRO A 98 21.23 -15.77 2.32
C PRO A 98 21.13 -17.01 1.44
N ALA A 99 22.27 -17.67 1.15
CA ALA A 99 22.30 -18.94 0.41
C ALA A 99 21.32 -19.99 0.98
N ASN A 100 21.00 -19.88 2.27
CA ASN A 100 20.02 -20.71 2.96
C ASN A 100 18.58 -20.56 2.45
N ARG A 101 18.17 -19.41 1.91
CA ARG A 101 16.82 -19.22 1.32
C ARG A 101 16.66 -20.06 0.06
N LYS A 102 17.67 -20.03 -0.82
CA LYS A 102 17.76 -20.90 -2.01
C LYS A 102 17.77 -22.39 -1.63
N LEU A 103 18.49 -22.76 -0.56
CA LEU A 103 18.51 -24.15 -0.06
C LEU A 103 17.18 -24.58 0.59
N LEU A 104 16.48 -23.67 1.29
CA LEU A 104 15.14 -23.91 1.85
C LEU A 104 14.11 -24.13 0.73
N GLU A 105 14.18 -23.32 -0.32
CA GLU A 105 13.34 -23.43 -1.51
C GLU A 105 13.64 -24.71 -2.31
N GLN A 106 14.91 -25.10 -2.41
CA GLN A 106 15.33 -26.34 -3.11
C GLN A 106 14.91 -27.60 -2.35
N ARG A 107 15.13 -27.68 -1.02
CA ARG A 107 14.70 -28.82 -0.20
C ARG A 107 13.17 -29.02 -0.17
N ARG A 108 12.40 -27.95 -0.39
CA ARG A 108 10.93 -27.99 -0.40
C ARG A 108 10.33 -28.38 -1.75
N LYS A 109 11.11 -28.36 -2.84
CA LYS A 109 10.67 -28.82 -4.17
C LYS A 109 10.69 -30.34 -4.33
N GLU A 110 11.47 -31.07 -3.50
CA GLU A 110 11.54 -32.53 -3.54
C GLU A 110 10.38 -33.21 -2.78
N ASP A 111 9.66 -32.48 -1.93
CA ASP A 111 8.53 -32.96 -1.13
C ASP A 111 7.22 -32.34 -1.66
N SER A 112 6.87 -32.65 -2.91
CA SER A 112 5.74 -32.01 -3.58
C SER A 112 4.39 -32.54 -3.08
N GLY A 113 3.75 -31.75 -2.23
CA GLY A 113 2.36 -31.87 -1.80
C GLY A 113 1.85 -30.53 -1.25
N THR A 114 1.60 -29.56 -2.13
CA THR A 114 0.64 -28.46 -1.92
C THR A 114 0.76 -27.62 -0.64
N GLU A 115 1.93 -27.09 -0.26
CA GLU A 115 2.01 -25.92 0.64
C GLU A 115 3.12 -24.96 0.19
N SER A 116 2.82 -24.17 -0.83
CA SER A 116 3.55 -22.93 -1.15
C SER A 116 3.69 -22.08 0.12
N ALA A 117 4.88 -21.47 0.31
CA ALA A 117 5.28 -20.70 1.49
C ALA A 117 4.10 -20.05 2.23
N LYS A 118 3.79 -20.55 3.43
CA LYS A 118 2.93 -19.85 4.38
C LYS A 118 3.69 -18.63 4.90
N ASP A 119 3.85 -17.57 4.09
CA ASP A 119 3.97 -16.20 4.62
C ASP A 119 2.62 -15.76 5.20
N TRP A 120 2.01 -16.65 5.99
CA TRP A 120 0.80 -16.45 6.77
C TRP A 120 -0.32 -15.77 5.97
N ASP A 121 -0.66 -16.39 4.84
CA ASP A 121 -1.69 -16.00 3.87
C ASP A 121 -1.30 -14.85 2.92
N MET A 122 -0.03 -14.42 2.90
CA MET A 122 0.48 -13.44 1.95
C MET A 122 1.17 -14.10 0.76
N SER A 123 0.87 -13.64 -0.47
CA SER A 123 1.55 -14.14 -1.67
C SER A 123 2.96 -13.56 -1.75
N PRO A 124 3.96 -14.30 -2.28
CA PRO A 124 5.31 -13.77 -2.46
C PRO A 124 5.37 -12.48 -3.30
N ALA A 125 4.48 -12.34 -4.29
CA ALA A 125 4.36 -11.13 -5.12
C ALA A 125 3.89 -9.92 -4.31
N SER A 126 2.85 -10.08 -3.46
CA SER A 126 2.32 -9.01 -2.62
C SER A 126 3.35 -8.50 -1.59
N ILE A 127 4.15 -9.41 -1.02
CA ILE A 127 5.21 -9.06 -0.08
C ILE A 127 6.33 -8.31 -0.81
N SER A 128 6.72 -8.79 -1.99
CA SER A 128 7.75 -8.15 -2.81
C SER A 128 7.33 -6.74 -3.25
N SER A 129 6.07 -6.56 -3.65
CA SER A 129 5.50 -5.24 -3.93
C SER A 129 5.54 -4.33 -2.71
N SER A 130 5.13 -4.83 -1.54
CA SER A 130 5.15 -4.10 -0.27
C SER A 130 6.58 -3.67 0.14
N ILE A 131 7.57 -4.53 -0.12
CA ILE A 131 8.99 -4.22 0.08
C ILE A 131 9.45 -3.10 -0.86
N CYS A 132 9.14 -3.19 -2.16
CA CYS A 132 9.49 -2.15 -3.13
C CYS A 132 8.82 -0.81 -2.81
N LEU A 133 7.55 -0.83 -2.38
CA LEU A 133 6.83 0.36 -1.91
C LEU A 133 7.53 0.98 -0.70
N LEU A 134 7.88 0.18 0.30
CA LEU A 134 8.58 0.66 1.49
C LEU A 134 9.97 1.20 1.13
N ARG A 135 10.69 0.54 0.22
CA ARG A 135 11.98 1.02 -0.31
C ARG A 135 11.82 2.39 -0.98
N GLY A 136 10.78 2.56 -1.78
CA GLY A 136 10.44 3.85 -2.40
C GLY A 136 10.21 4.93 -1.35
N LYS A 137 9.42 4.64 -0.31
CA LYS A 137 9.17 5.56 0.81
C LYS A 137 10.42 5.92 1.61
N ILE A 138 11.33 4.97 1.80
CA ILE A 138 12.61 5.19 2.45
C ILE A 138 13.47 6.14 1.61
N TYR A 139 13.60 5.88 0.30
CA TYR A 139 14.35 6.75 -0.60
C TYR A 139 13.76 8.15 -0.70
N ASP A 140 12.44 8.26 -0.75
CA ASP A 140 11.74 9.55 -0.77
C ASP A 140 12.00 10.34 0.52
N ALA A 141 11.96 9.68 1.68
CA ALA A 141 12.31 10.28 2.98
C ALA A 141 13.80 10.63 3.13
N MET A 142 14.67 10.08 2.28
CA MET A 142 16.10 10.38 2.20
C MET A 142 16.43 11.34 1.04
N ASP A 143 15.42 11.99 0.45
CA ASP A 143 15.54 12.91 -0.69
C ASP A 143 16.14 12.29 -1.97
N ASN A 144 16.16 10.96 -2.08
CA ASN A 144 16.63 10.24 -3.26
C ASN A 144 15.48 9.91 -4.22
N ARG A 145 14.95 10.97 -4.84
CA ARG A 145 13.81 10.90 -5.76
C ARG A 145 13.98 9.91 -6.92
N PRO A 146 15.13 9.80 -7.61
CA PRO A 146 15.28 8.84 -8.71
C PRO A 146 15.07 7.39 -8.28
N LEU A 147 15.66 6.98 -7.15
CA LEU A 147 15.51 5.63 -6.61
C LEU A 147 14.13 5.40 -6.00
N ALA A 148 13.50 6.44 -5.44
CA ALA A 148 12.12 6.37 -5.00
C ALA A 148 11.18 6.06 -6.18
N THR A 149 11.29 6.82 -7.28
CA THR A 149 10.50 6.62 -8.49
C THR A 149 10.67 5.21 -9.07
N SER A 150 11.91 4.70 -9.17
CA SER A 150 12.14 3.34 -9.67
C SER A 150 11.50 2.28 -8.77
N SER A 151 11.62 2.44 -7.45
CA SER A 151 11.06 1.50 -6.47
C SER A 151 9.53 1.50 -6.48
N TYR A 152 8.87 2.65 -6.61
CA TYR A 152 7.41 2.72 -6.74
C TYR A 152 6.92 2.10 -8.06
N LYS A 153 7.64 2.33 -9.17
CA LYS A 153 7.33 1.67 -10.44
C LYS A 153 7.43 0.15 -10.33
N GLU A 154 8.45 -0.35 -9.65
CA GLU A 154 8.62 -1.79 -9.40
C GLU A 154 7.48 -2.34 -8.53
N ALA A 155 7.07 -1.64 -7.48
CA ALA A 155 5.95 -2.05 -6.64
C ALA A 155 4.66 -2.26 -7.44
N LEU A 156 4.31 -1.32 -8.32
CA LEU A 156 3.10 -1.41 -9.14
C LEU A 156 3.20 -2.47 -10.25
N LYS A 157 4.40 -2.76 -10.76
CA LYS A 157 4.62 -3.88 -11.69
C LYS A 157 4.41 -5.24 -11.02
N LEU A 158 4.77 -5.35 -9.74
CA LEU A 158 4.62 -6.58 -8.95
C LEU A 158 3.19 -6.79 -8.44
N ASP A 159 2.47 -5.70 -8.16
CA ASP A 159 1.08 -5.72 -7.73
C ASP A 159 0.35 -4.50 -8.30
N VAL A 160 -0.48 -4.74 -9.31
CA VAL A 160 -1.25 -3.70 -10.01
C VAL A 160 -2.29 -3.01 -9.11
N TYR A 161 -2.65 -3.62 -7.97
CA TYR A 161 -3.57 -3.04 -6.99
C TYR A 161 -2.88 -2.13 -5.97
N CYS A 162 -1.56 -1.97 -6.03
CA CYS A 162 -0.77 -1.14 -5.13
C CYS A 162 -0.99 0.37 -5.41
N PHE A 163 -2.21 0.85 -5.12
CA PHE A 163 -2.61 2.24 -5.35
C PHE A 163 -1.72 3.24 -4.63
N GLU A 164 -1.18 2.89 -3.46
CA GLU A 164 -0.28 3.77 -2.72
C GLU A 164 0.99 4.10 -3.52
N ALA A 165 1.56 3.13 -4.25
CA ALA A 165 2.70 3.39 -5.13
C ALA A 165 2.30 4.31 -6.31
N PHE A 166 1.14 4.06 -6.91
CA PHE A 166 0.60 4.89 -7.99
C PHE A 166 0.30 6.33 -7.52
N ASP A 167 -0.25 6.48 -6.32
CA ASP A 167 -0.54 7.77 -5.71
C ASP A 167 0.73 8.57 -5.45
N LEU A 168 1.77 7.95 -4.89
CA LEU A 168 3.05 8.61 -4.67
C LEU A 168 3.73 9.03 -5.98
N LEU A 169 3.65 8.22 -7.04
CA LEU A 169 4.19 8.57 -8.36
C LEU A 169 3.51 9.83 -8.95
N THR A 170 2.18 9.89 -8.84
CA THR A 170 1.36 10.93 -9.48
C THR A 170 1.28 12.21 -8.64
N SER A 171 1.07 12.08 -7.33
CA SER A 171 0.92 13.23 -6.40
C SER A 171 2.23 13.99 -6.18
N HIS A 172 3.38 13.31 -6.14
CA HIS A 172 4.68 13.97 -6.00
C HIS A 172 5.24 14.46 -7.35
N HIS A 173 4.49 14.35 -8.45
CA HIS A 173 4.94 14.67 -9.82
C HIS A 173 6.24 13.95 -10.19
N MET A 174 6.35 12.67 -9.84
CA MET A 174 7.57 11.88 -10.08
C MET A 174 7.78 11.55 -11.56
N LEU A 175 6.73 11.72 -12.37
CA LEU A 175 6.68 11.42 -13.80
C LEU A 175 6.09 12.60 -14.57
N THR A 176 6.52 12.74 -15.82
CA THR A 176 5.85 13.58 -16.80
C THR A 176 4.57 12.92 -17.30
N ALA A 177 3.63 13.70 -17.85
CA ALA A 177 2.37 13.17 -18.38
C ALA A 177 2.56 12.07 -19.45
N GLN A 178 3.64 12.18 -20.24
CA GLN A 178 3.98 11.14 -21.23
C GLN A 178 4.48 9.87 -20.53
N GLU A 179 5.36 9.99 -19.54
CA GLU A 179 5.85 8.85 -18.77
C GLU A 179 4.74 8.16 -17.96
N GLU A 180 3.77 8.90 -17.43
CA GLU A 180 2.60 8.33 -16.74
C GLU A 180 1.77 7.46 -17.69
N LYS A 181 1.51 7.97 -18.90
CA LYS A 181 0.76 7.25 -19.93
C LYS A 181 1.52 6.01 -20.41
N ASP A 182 2.81 6.15 -20.69
CA ASP A 182 3.67 5.05 -21.12
C ASP A 182 3.81 3.99 -20.02
N PHE A 183 3.89 4.44 -18.76
CA PHE A 183 3.95 3.53 -17.63
C PHE A 183 2.64 2.76 -17.43
N LEU A 184 1.48 3.42 -17.50
CA LEU A 184 0.18 2.75 -17.42
C LEU A 184 0.04 1.67 -18.51
N GLY A 185 0.44 1.98 -19.75
CA GLY A 185 0.45 1.00 -20.85
C GLY A 185 1.48 -0.12 -20.72
N SER A 186 2.46 0.01 -19.81
CA SER A 186 3.48 -1.01 -19.55
C SER A 186 3.10 -2.00 -18.44
N LEU A 187 1.99 -1.76 -17.72
CA LEU A 187 1.52 -2.64 -16.66
C LEU A 187 0.86 -3.89 -17.25
N ASN A 188 1.22 -5.07 -16.76
CA ASN A 188 0.65 -6.34 -17.21
C ASN A 188 -0.69 -6.63 -16.51
N LEU A 189 -1.69 -5.77 -16.70
CA LEU A 189 -3.00 -5.89 -16.07
C LEU A 189 -3.64 -7.26 -16.36
N ASN A 190 -3.68 -7.66 -17.64
CA ASN A 190 -4.32 -8.90 -18.12
C ASN A 190 -3.76 -10.19 -17.51
N GLN A 191 -2.56 -10.15 -16.92
CA GLN A 191 -1.94 -11.32 -16.27
C GLN A 191 -2.21 -11.38 -14.76
N GLN A 192 -2.56 -10.26 -14.14
CA GLN A 192 -2.71 -10.13 -12.68
C GLN A 192 -4.16 -9.96 -12.24
N CYS A 193 -5.06 -9.61 -13.15
CA CYS A 193 -6.47 -9.37 -12.85
C CYS A 193 -7.41 -10.01 -13.88
N THR A 194 -8.68 -10.11 -13.51
CA THR A 194 -9.77 -10.49 -14.42
C THR A 194 -10.07 -9.37 -15.42
N GLU A 195 -10.81 -9.67 -16.49
CA GLU A 195 -11.20 -8.66 -17.50
C GLU A 195 -11.99 -7.50 -16.89
N GLU A 196 -12.89 -7.79 -15.94
CA GLU A 196 -13.68 -6.77 -15.23
C GLU A 196 -12.79 -5.84 -14.37
N GLU A 197 -11.81 -6.42 -13.68
CA GLU A 197 -10.85 -5.67 -12.86
C GLU A 197 -9.88 -4.86 -13.71
N GLU A 198 -9.51 -5.34 -14.90
CA GLU A 198 -8.68 -4.61 -15.86
C GLU A 198 -9.36 -3.32 -16.30
N GLU A 199 -10.64 -3.39 -16.70
CA GLU A 199 -11.42 -2.20 -17.09
C GLU A 199 -11.56 -1.22 -15.91
N LEU A 200 -11.80 -1.74 -14.70
CA LEU A 200 -11.85 -0.95 -13.46
C LEU A 200 -10.54 -0.21 -13.19
N LEU A 201 -9.41 -0.94 -13.14
CA LEU A 201 -8.10 -0.37 -12.83
C LEU A 201 -7.68 0.65 -13.89
N HIS A 202 -7.89 0.33 -15.17
CA HIS A 202 -7.58 1.25 -16.25
C HIS A 202 -8.41 2.53 -16.14
N PHE A 203 -9.73 2.43 -15.90
CA PHE A 203 -10.59 3.59 -15.69
C PHE A 203 -10.12 4.45 -14.52
N LEU A 204 -9.86 3.84 -13.35
CA LEU A 204 -9.46 4.57 -12.15
C LEU A 204 -8.11 5.28 -12.32
N PHE A 205 -7.10 4.59 -12.85
CA PHE A 205 -5.77 5.17 -13.07
C PHE A 205 -5.83 6.27 -14.13
N GLU A 206 -6.46 6.02 -15.27
CA GLU A 206 -6.57 7.01 -16.34
C GLU A 206 -7.36 8.25 -15.88
N ASN A 207 -8.45 8.05 -15.11
CA ASN A 207 -9.25 9.17 -14.60
C ASN A 207 -8.41 10.13 -13.75
N LYS A 208 -7.49 9.58 -12.95
CA LYS A 208 -6.57 10.32 -12.09
C LYS A 208 -5.45 11.04 -12.87
N LEU A 209 -4.96 10.45 -13.96
CA LEU A 209 -3.91 11.05 -14.80
C LEU A 209 -4.41 12.24 -15.66
N LYS A 210 -5.70 12.26 -16.00
CA LYS A 210 -6.32 13.26 -16.89
C LYS A 210 -6.51 14.65 -16.26
N LYS A 211 -5.83 14.99 -15.16
CA LYS A 211 -6.02 16.23 -14.38
C LYS A 211 -6.02 17.52 -15.20
N TYR A 212 -5.17 17.60 -16.23
CA TYR A 212 -5.01 18.79 -17.09
C TYR A 212 -5.78 18.72 -18.41
N ASN A 213 -6.50 17.62 -18.66
CA ASN A 213 -7.23 17.45 -19.92
C ASN A 213 -8.48 18.34 -19.92
N LYS A 214 -8.97 18.67 -21.13
CA LYS A 214 -10.25 19.37 -21.28
C LYS A 214 -11.36 18.55 -20.59
N PRO A 215 -12.25 19.18 -19.81
CA PRO A 215 -13.40 18.49 -19.23
C PRO A 215 -14.28 17.98 -20.37
N SER A 216 -14.63 16.70 -20.29
CA SER A 216 -15.65 16.06 -21.10
C SER A 216 -16.68 15.47 -20.16
N ASP A 217 -17.82 15.06 -20.70
CA ASP A 217 -18.77 14.25 -19.94
C ASP A 217 -18.04 13.04 -19.33
N LEU A 218 -18.35 12.76 -18.07
CA LEU A 218 -17.80 11.60 -17.36
C LEU A 218 -18.41 10.35 -17.98
N VAL A 219 -17.62 9.66 -18.80
CA VAL A 219 -17.98 8.36 -19.37
C VAL A 219 -17.41 7.29 -18.45
N VAL A 220 -18.26 6.71 -17.63
CA VAL A 220 -17.93 5.53 -16.80
C VAL A 220 -18.31 4.28 -17.60
N PRO A 221 -17.42 3.29 -17.75
CA PRO A 221 -17.76 2.04 -18.42
C PRO A 221 -18.94 1.32 -17.76
N GLU A 222 -19.70 0.56 -18.55
CA GLU A 222 -20.94 -0.08 -18.10
C GLU A 222 -20.71 -1.07 -16.95
N MET A 223 -19.59 -1.81 -16.98
CA MET A 223 -19.20 -2.77 -15.94
C MET A 223 -18.94 -2.10 -14.58
N VAL A 224 -18.55 -0.82 -14.57
CA VAL A 224 -18.19 -0.06 -13.35
C VAL A 224 -19.10 1.15 -13.13
N ASN A 225 -20.31 1.12 -13.68
CA ASN A 225 -21.28 2.22 -13.65
C ASN A 225 -21.59 2.74 -12.23
N GLY A 226 -21.47 1.91 -11.20
CA GLY A 226 -21.63 2.29 -9.80
C GLY A 226 -20.64 3.37 -9.32
N LEU A 227 -19.56 3.62 -10.06
CA LEU A 227 -18.58 4.66 -9.76
C LEU A 227 -18.98 6.06 -10.23
N GLN A 228 -20.08 6.22 -10.98
CA GLN A 228 -20.52 7.53 -11.48
C GLN A 228 -20.74 8.56 -10.36
N ASP A 229 -21.22 8.10 -9.19
CA ASP A 229 -21.54 8.93 -8.03
C ASP A 229 -20.45 8.88 -6.95
N ASN A 230 -19.33 8.19 -7.23
CA ASN A 230 -18.19 8.09 -6.32
C ASN A 230 -17.51 9.46 -6.17
N LEU A 231 -17.24 9.85 -4.93
CA LEU A 231 -16.73 11.19 -4.61
C LEU A 231 -15.35 11.45 -5.22
N ASP A 232 -14.43 10.49 -5.21
CA ASP A 232 -13.08 10.64 -5.78
C ASP A 232 -13.13 10.81 -7.31
N VAL A 233 -14.06 10.12 -7.98
CA VAL A 233 -14.27 10.25 -9.43
C VAL A 233 -14.82 11.64 -9.77
N VAL A 234 -15.81 12.11 -8.99
CA VAL A 234 -16.37 13.46 -9.13
C VAL A 234 -15.33 14.55 -8.84
N VAL A 235 -14.49 14.36 -7.83
CA VAL A 235 -13.38 15.29 -7.50
C VAL A 235 -12.39 15.36 -8.66
N SER A 236 -12.04 14.22 -9.26
CA SER A 236 -11.15 14.18 -10.43
C SER A 236 -11.72 14.99 -11.61
N LEU A 237 -13.05 14.93 -11.83
CA LEU A 237 -13.72 15.78 -12.83
C LEU A 237 -13.70 17.26 -12.41
N ALA A 238 -13.94 17.56 -11.13
CA ALA A 238 -13.89 18.92 -10.61
C ALA A 238 -12.51 19.56 -10.78
N GLU A 239 -11.43 18.80 -10.56
CA GLU A 239 -10.06 19.25 -10.83
C GLU A 239 -9.86 19.59 -12.31
N ARG A 240 -10.37 18.80 -13.26
CA ARG A 240 -10.30 19.15 -14.68
C ARG A 240 -10.98 20.49 -14.98
N HIS A 241 -12.17 20.72 -14.41
CA HIS A 241 -12.85 22.01 -14.54
C HIS A 241 -12.02 23.15 -13.94
N TYR A 242 -11.38 22.92 -12.78
CA TYR A 242 -10.50 23.89 -12.15
C TYR A 242 -9.33 24.30 -13.06
N TYR A 243 -8.57 23.34 -13.59
CA TYR A 243 -7.42 23.64 -14.46
C TYR A 243 -7.81 24.22 -15.83
N ASN A 244 -9.06 24.07 -16.23
CA ASN A 244 -9.61 24.71 -17.42
C ASN A 244 -10.38 26.01 -17.12
N CYS A 245 -10.20 26.57 -15.91
CA CYS A 245 -10.79 27.83 -15.46
C CYS A 245 -12.33 27.86 -15.41
N ASP A 246 -12.99 26.70 -15.42
CA ASP A 246 -14.43 26.58 -15.19
C ASP A 246 -14.73 26.47 -13.69
N PHE A 247 -14.46 27.57 -12.99
CA PHE A 247 -14.60 27.65 -11.53
C PHE A 247 -16.06 27.48 -11.07
N LYS A 248 -17.05 27.81 -11.91
CA LYS A 248 -18.48 27.66 -11.57
C LYS A 248 -18.87 26.18 -11.46
N MET A 249 -18.51 25.38 -12.46
CA MET A 249 -18.77 23.94 -12.42
C MET A 249 -17.91 23.25 -11.36
N CYS A 250 -16.63 23.62 -11.25
CA CYS A 250 -15.76 23.11 -10.19
C CYS A 250 -16.37 23.34 -8.79
N TYR A 251 -16.85 24.56 -8.52
CA TYR A 251 -17.50 24.89 -7.24
C TYR A 251 -18.75 24.06 -7.01
N LYS A 252 -19.60 23.88 -8.03
CA LYS A 252 -20.82 23.06 -7.93
C LYS A 252 -20.48 21.62 -7.55
N LEU A 253 -19.50 21.00 -8.21
CA LEU A 253 -19.10 19.62 -7.97
C LEU A 253 -18.46 19.47 -6.58
N THR A 254 -17.49 20.31 -6.24
CA THR A 254 -16.81 20.26 -4.95
C THR A 254 -17.75 20.54 -3.77
N SER A 255 -18.71 21.46 -3.92
CA SER A 255 -19.74 21.70 -2.89
C SER A 255 -20.62 20.47 -2.68
N MET A 256 -21.01 19.77 -3.75
CA MET A 256 -21.78 18.54 -3.65
C MET A 256 -21.00 17.42 -2.95
N VAL A 257 -19.70 17.31 -3.21
CA VAL A 257 -18.81 16.37 -2.52
C VAL A 257 -18.74 16.69 -1.03
N LEU A 258 -18.46 17.95 -0.66
CA LEU A 258 -18.30 18.34 0.75
C LEU A 258 -19.59 18.29 1.57
N VAL A 259 -20.76 18.34 0.93
CA VAL A 259 -22.04 18.06 1.61
C VAL A 259 -22.15 16.59 2.02
N LYS A 260 -21.61 15.66 1.21
CA LYS A 260 -21.62 14.22 1.48
C LYS A 260 -20.47 13.79 2.39
N ASP A 261 -19.29 14.34 2.17
CA ASP A 261 -18.08 14.11 2.97
C ASP A 261 -17.37 15.44 3.27
N PRO A 262 -17.62 16.07 4.43
CA PRO A 262 -17.06 17.36 4.80
C PRO A 262 -15.53 17.37 4.93
N PHE A 263 -14.89 16.21 5.07
CA PHE A 263 -13.45 16.09 5.31
C PHE A 263 -12.73 15.37 4.16
N HIS A 264 -13.33 15.36 2.97
CA HIS A 264 -12.77 14.70 1.78
C HIS A 264 -11.40 15.29 1.41
N ALA A 265 -10.33 14.56 1.72
CA ALA A 265 -8.95 15.05 1.67
C ALA A 265 -8.56 15.62 0.29
N ASN A 266 -8.93 14.94 -0.79
CA ASN A 266 -8.61 15.37 -2.15
C ASN A 266 -9.49 16.53 -2.66
N CYS A 267 -10.66 16.75 -2.04
CA CYS A 267 -11.60 17.80 -2.47
C CYS A 267 -11.22 19.16 -1.87
N LEU A 268 -10.71 19.17 -0.64
CA LEU A 268 -10.42 20.40 0.10
C LEU A 268 -9.47 21.35 -0.65
N PRO A 269 -8.32 20.92 -1.22
CA PRO A 269 -7.42 21.83 -1.92
C PRO A 269 -8.07 22.49 -3.14
N VAL A 270 -8.78 21.72 -3.96
CA VAL A 270 -9.45 22.23 -5.17
C VAL A 270 -10.64 23.11 -4.81
N HIS A 271 -11.41 22.77 -3.77
CA HIS A 271 -12.53 23.59 -3.31
C HIS A 271 -12.06 24.95 -2.79
N ILE A 272 -11.02 24.96 -1.93
CA ILE A 272 -10.42 26.19 -1.40
C ILE A 272 -9.88 27.05 -2.54
N GLY A 273 -9.14 26.48 -3.48
CA GLY A 273 -8.67 27.20 -4.66
C GLY A 273 -9.83 27.83 -5.44
N THR A 274 -10.92 27.07 -5.62
CA THR A 274 -12.11 27.56 -6.34
C THR A 274 -12.83 28.69 -5.62
N LEU A 275 -12.94 28.63 -4.29
CA LEU A 275 -13.53 29.69 -3.49
C LEU A 275 -12.77 31.00 -3.62
N VAL A 276 -11.43 30.93 -3.59
CA VAL A 276 -10.55 32.09 -3.78
C VAL A 276 -10.76 32.71 -5.15
N GLU A 277 -10.74 31.91 -6.23
CA GLU A 277 -10.97 32.38 -7.60
C GLU A 277 -12.37 33.00 -7.81
N LEU A 278 -13.37 32.52 -7.07
CA LEU A 278 -14.73 33.06 -7.10
C LEU A 278 -14.99 34.21 -6.12
N GLY A 279 -14.02 34.58 -5.28
CA GLY A 279 -14.19 35.59 -4.22
C GLY A 279 -15.25 35.22 -3.19
N LYS A 280 -15.44 33.92 -2.91
CA LYS A 280 -16.41 33.39 -1.95
C LYS A 280 -15.74 33.04 -0.63
N SER A 281 -16.49 33.16 0.47
CA SER A 281 -16.15 32.56 1.75
C SER A 281 -16.68 31.12 1.83
N ASN A 282 -16.00 30.28 2.62
CA ASN A 282 -16.51 28.96 3.05
C ASN A 282 -17.87 29.08 3.75
#